data_AF-A0A2E7CYG1-F1
#
_entry.id   AF-A0A2E7CYG1-F1
#
_cell.length_a   1.000
_cell.length_b   1.000
_cell.length_c   1.000
_cell.angle_alpha   90.00
_cell.angle_beta   90.00
_cell.angle_gamma   90.00
#
_symmetry.space_group_name_H-M   'P 1'
#
loop_
_entity.id
_entity.type
_entity.pdbx_description
1 polymer ?
#
loop_
_entity_poly.entity_id
_entity_poly.type
_entity_poly.pdbx_seq_one_letter_code
_entity_poly.pdbx_strand_id
1 'polypeptide(L)'
;MSSRAKLLAVAWALFTGHAQFMAPEQAEGKEVTTVADVYSLGAILYQILTGQPPHREANAVATLVKVINEDAAKPSSINPNVDRNLEAVCLKCLERDPEKRYESGRALVTAALAALVATVVSSRLMVRVPLHIAWFALLGLLVSRVTVSYSQAEIALLLQEQKFDEAIELLDRHIENEPRLLNERIILCSLLAHEGRNDEWKAQLASLNARYGHVIEPGIMRWHSLLGLLKDDNETKWRSIGYAKWSMTNERTSPGNRAWCRISSALGAVRNNNADAALVRLDAISWPPQSQETIYGVAIEKVIRLLALPKTKTAERDAVRNELDQWLADHKEQFQFETARQAHMLLIYRTLLRETVEE
;
A
#
# COMPACT_ATOMS: atom_id res chain seq x y z
N MET A 1 3.30 35.03 5.29
CA MET A 1 4.73 35.17 4.91
C MET A 1 5.07 36.66 4.78
N SER A 2 6.23 37.12 5.27
CA SER A 2 6.66 38.53 5.17
C SER A 2 7.04 38.90 3.73
N SER A 3 6.91 40.18 3.34
CA SER A 3 7.23 40.67 1.99
C SER A 3 8.67 40.37 1.52
N ARG A 4 9.62 40.22 2.45
CA ARG A 4 11.00 39.78 2.16
C ARG A 4 11.08 38.32 1.70
N ALA A 5 10.30 37.42 2.29
CA ALA A 5 10.29 36.02 1.89
C ALA A 5 9.74 35.83 0.47
N LYS A 6 8.75 36.65 0.08
CA LYS A 6 8.18 36.65 -1.27
C LYS A 6 9.19 37.13 -2.32
N LEU A 7 9.89 38.23 -2.03
CA LEU A 7 10.94 38.77 -2.90
C LEU A 7 12.12 37.79 -3.08
N LEU A 8 12.50 37.07 -2.01
CA LEU A 8 13.55 36.05 -2.09
C LEU A 8 13.14 34.84 -2.95
N ALA A 9 11.87 34.41 -2.89
CA ALA A 9 11.37 33.31 -3.73
C ALA A 9 11.39 33.66 -5.22
N VAL A 10 10.96 34.88 -5.59
CA VAL A 10 11.01 35.37 -6.98
C VAL A 10 12.46 35.52 -7.45
N ALA A 11 13.33 36.12 -6.63
CA ALA A 11 14.75 36.27 -6.94
C ALA A 11 15.46 34.91 -7.13
N TRP A 12 15.14 33.91 -6.30
CA TRP A 12 15.67 32.55 -6.42
C TRP A 12 15.21 31.85 -7.71
N ALA A 13 13.94 32.00 -8.09
CA ALA A 13 13.42 31.41 -9.33
C ALA A 13 14.04 32.04 -10.59
N LEU A 14 14.27 33.36 -10.58
CA LEU A 14 15.00 34.06 -11.62
C LEU A 14 16.45 33.57 -11.72
N PHE A 15 17.11 33.30 -10.59
CA PHE A 15 18.48 32.81 -10.54
C PHE A 15 18.63 31.35 -10.98
N THR A 16 17.66 30.50 -10.64
CA THR A 16 17.73 29.05 -10.92
C THR A 16 17.10 28.63 -12.25
N GLY A 17 16.49 29.56 -12.99
CA GLY A 17 15.94 29.29 -14.32
C GLY A 17 14.56 28.60 -14.33
N HIS A 18 13.84 28.58 -13.20
CA HIS A 18 12.53 27.91 -13.08
C HIS A 18 11.34 28.82 -13.41
N ALA A 19 11.58 30.05 -13.87
CA ALA A 19 10.54 31.05 -14.17
C ALA A 19 9.43 30.54 -15.12
N GLN A 20 9.76 29.61 -16.00
CA GLN A 20 8.85 28.99 -16.97
C GLN A 20 7.79 28.05 -16.36
N PHE A 21 7.89 27.71 -15.07
CA PHE A 21 6.93 26.87 -14.34
C PHE A 21 6.22 27.62 -13.21
N MET A 22 6.54 28.90 -13.01
CA MET A 22 6.03 29.69 -11.90
C MET A 22 4.59 30.12 -12.14
N ALA A 23 3.75 30.07 -11.10
CA ALA A 23 2.37 30.56 -11.18
C ALA A 23 2.32 32.10 -11.24
N PRO A 24 1.32 32.71 -11.92
CA PRO A 24 1.17 34.16 -12.01
C PRO A 24 1.19 34.87 -10.65
N GLU A 25 0.48 34.34 -9.65
CA GLU A 25 0.44 34.90 -8.31
C GLU A 25 1.79 34.84 -7.58
N GLN A 26 2.64 33.86 -7.90
CA GLN A 26 4.02 33.79 -7.39
C GLN A 26 4.89 34.86 -8.07
N ALA A 27 4.74 35.04 -9.38
CA ALA A 27 5.45 36.05 -10.16
C ALA A 27 5.10 37.49 -9.73
N GLU A 28 3.84 37.72 -9.37
CA GLU A 28 3.34 39.01 -8.86
C GLU A 28 3.62 39.21 -7.36
N GLY A 29 4.10 38.18 -6.64
CA GLY A 29 4.30 38.24 -5.19
C GLY A 29 3.01 38.36 -4.38
N LYS A 30 1.88 37.89 -4.91
CA LYS A 30 0.58 37.83 -4.23
C LYS A 30 0.58 36.73 -3.16
N GLU A 31 -0.57 36.45 -2.56
CA GLU A 31 -0.69 35.31 -1.66
C GLU A 31 -0.63 34.01 -2.46
N VAL A 32 0.20 33.07 -2.00
CA VAL A 32 0.45 31.80 -2.68
C VAL A 32 -0.15 30.70 -1.83
N THR A 33 -1.08 29.94 -2.42
CA THR A 33 -1.67 28.76 -1.79
C THR A 33 -1.31 27.51 -2.60
N THR A 34 -1.84 26.35 -2.20
CA THR A 34 -1.56 25.06 -2.85
C THR A 34 -1.99 24.98 -4.32
N VAL A 35 -2.83 25.89 -4.80
CA VAL A 35 -3.24 25.95 -6.22
C VAL A 35 -2.13 26.49 -7.14
N ALA A 36 -1.07 27.08 -6.58
CA ALA A 36 0.13 27.42 -7.35
C ALA A 36 0.90 26.16 -7.81
N ASP A 37 0.87 25.09 -7.01
CA ASP A 37 1.46 23.80 -7.40
C ASP A 37 0.65 23.15 -8.53
N VAL A 38 -0.67 23.36 -8.58
CA VAL A 38 -1.53 22.92 -9.70
C VAL A 38 -1.13 23.59 -11.00
N TYR A 39 -0.80 24.89 -10.97
CA TYR A 39 -0.28 25.60 -12.14
C TYR A 39 1.08 25.04 -12.57
N SER A 40 1.99 24.87 -11.61
CA SER A 40 3.34 24.35 -11.88
C SER A 40 3.30 22.95 -12.52
N LEU A 41 2.42 22.07 -12.03
CA LEU A 41 2.16 20.75 -12.63
C LEU A 41 1.52 20.87 -14.02
N GLY A 42 0.63 21.84 -14.24
CA GLY A 42 0.09 22.17 -15.55
C GLY A 42 1.17 22.58 -16.55
N ALA A 43 2.13 23.40 -16.12
CA ALA A 43 3.25 23.83 -16.97
C ALA A 43 4.19 22.68 -17.33
N ILE A 44 4.41 21.74 -16.39
CA ILE A 44 5.15 20.50 -16.66
C ILE A 44 4.38 19.61 -17.65
N LEU A 45 3.07 19.42 -17.45
CA LEU A 45 2.22 18.65 -18.37
C LEU A 45 2.26 19.26 -19.78
N TYR A 46 2.14 20.58 -19.88
CA TYR A 46 2.25 21.29 -21.15
C TYR A 46 3.57 20.99 -21.87
N GLN A 47 4.69 21.01 -21.12
CA GLN A 47 6.00 20.70 -21.67
C GLN A 47 6.12 19.24 -22.12
N ILE A 48 5.53 18.29 -21.38
CA ILE A 48 5.49 16.89 -21.79
C ILE A 48 4.70 16.73 -23.09
N LEU A 49 3.59 17.47 -23.25
CA LEU A 49 2.71 17.39 -24.40
C LEU A 49 3.28 18.04 -25.66
N THR A 50 4.04 19.13 -25.51
CA THR A 50 4.48 19.97 -26.63
C THR A 50 6.00 19.97 -26.84
N GLY A 51 6.77 19.44 -25.90
CA GLY A 51 8.23 19.50 -25.87
C GLY A 51 8.82 20.82 -25.35
N GLN A 52 7.99 21.82 -25.05
CA GLN A 52 8.42 23.14 -24.58
C GLN A 52 7.48 23.71 -23.50
N PRO A 53 7.97 24.52 -22.55
CA PRO A 53 7.11 25.11 -21.52
C PRO A 53 6.07 26.08 -22.13
N PRO A 54 4.98 26.40 -21.41
CA PRO A 54 3.89 27.23 -21.93
C PRO A 54 4.34 28.65 -22.31
N HIS A 55 5.27 29.21 -21.54
CA HIS A 55 5.90 30.49 -21.81
C HIS A 55 7.42 30.32 -21.78
N ARG A 56 8.10 30.80 -22.83
CA ARG A 56 9.56 30.82 -22.91
C ARG A 56 10.02 32.05 -23.65
N GLU A 57 10.83 32.88 -23.00
CA GLU A 57 11.42 34.06 -23.60
C GLU A 57 12.95 34.05 -23.48
N ALA A 58 13.59 35.03 -24.11
CA ALA A 58 15.04 35.20 -24.09
C ALA A 58 15.62 35.40 -22.68
N ASN A 59 14.82 35.89 -21.73
CA ASN A 59 15.24 36.02 -20.33
C ASN A 59 14.08 35.72 -19.36
N ALA A 60 14.45 35.43 -18.11
CA ALA A 60 13.51 35.00 -17.08
C ALA A 60 12.49 36.08 -16.72
N VAL A 61 12.87 37.37 -16.73
CA VAL A 61 11.95 38.48 -16.46
C VAL A 61 10.89 38.61 -17.55
N ALA A 62 11.29 38.54 -18.82
CA ALA A 62 10.37 38.53 -19.95
C ALA A 62 9.43 37.32 -19.91
N THR A 63 9.93 36.16 -19.46
CA THR A 63 9.09 34.97 -19.25
C THR A 63 8.04 35.21 -18.17
N LEU A 64 8.40 35.81 -17.04
CA LEU A 64 7.43 36.16 -15.98
C LEU A 64 6.40 37.18 -16.46
N VAL A 65 6.79 38.18 -17.25
CA VAL A 65 5.85 39.14 -17.84
C VAL A 65 4.81 38.41 -18.70
N LYS A 66 5.21 37.41 -19.48
CA LYS A 66 4.27 36.59 -20.24
C LYS A 66 3.37 35.73 -19.35
N VAL A 67 3.93 35.06 -18.36
CA VAL A 67 3.16 34.27 -17.38
C VAL A 67 2.04 35.09 -16.74
N ILE A 68 2.29 36.36 -16.44
CA ILE A 68 1.30 37.25 -15.81
C ILE A 68 0.24 37.73 -16.81
N ASN A 69 0.65 38.06 -18.04
CA ASN A 69 -0.20 38.84 -18.96
C ASN A 69 -0.82 38.03 -20.11
N GLU A 70 -0.24 36.90 -20.48
CA GLU A 70 -0.62 36.10 -21.65
C GLU A 70 -1.15 34.73 -21.20
N ASP A 71 -2.21 34.27 -21.86
CA ASP A 71 -2.69 32.90 -21.67
C ASP A 71 -1.78 31.92 -22.43
N ALA A 72 -1.63 30.70 -21.90
CA ALA A 72 -0.86 29.66 -22.59
C ALA A 72 -1.51 29.33 -23.95
N ALA A 73 -0.69 29.16 -24.98
CA ALA A 73 -1.17 28.69 -26.28
C ALA A 73 -1.80 27.30 -26.15
N LYS A 74 -2.64 26.88 -27.09
CA LYS A 74 -3.19 25.52 -27.04
C LYS A 74 -2.10 24.50 -27.35
N PRO A 75 -1.87 23.46 -26.54
CA PRO A 75 -0.92 22.39 -26.84
C PRO A 75 -1.05 21.82 -28.27
N SER A 76 -2.28 21.63 -28.76
CA SER A 76 -2.62 21.13 -30.10
C SER A 76 -2.18 22.06 -31.23
N SER A 77 -1.96 23.35 -30.96
CA SER A 77 -1.38 24.29 -31.93
C SER A 77 0.10 24.06 -32.17
N ILE A 78 0.80 23.42 -31.22
CA ILE A 78 2.23 23.09 -31.32
C ILE A 78 2.41 21.61 -31.70
N ASN A 79 1.66 20.71 -31.06
CA ASN A 79 1.67 19.28 -31.35
C ASN A 79 0.23 18.81 -31.68
N PRO A 80 -0.13 18.67 -32.96
CA PRO A 80 -1.47 18.27 -33.37
C PRO A 80 -1.93 16.89 -32.85
N ASN A 81 -1.00 16.06 -32.37
CA ASN A 81 -1.30 14.75 -31.82
C ASN A 81 -1.74 14.79 -30.35
N VAL A 82 -1.78 15.97 -29.71
CA VAL A 82 -2.28 16.09 -28.34
C VAL A 82 -3.77 15.75 -28.29
N ASP A 83 -4.14 14.87 -27.36
CA ASP A 83 -5.53 14.55 -27.10
C ASP A 83 -6.30 15.77 -26.53
N ARG A 84 -7.50 16.00 -27.04
CA ARG A 84 -8.34 17.16 -26.69
C ARG A 84 -8.75 17.19 -25.22
N ASN A 85 -9.01 16.04 -24.60
CA ASN A 85 -9.40 15.97 -23.19
C ASN A 85 -8.20 16.30 -22.31
N LEU A 86 -7.02 15.78 -22.66
CA LEU A 86 -5.80 16.07 -21.92
C LEU A 86 -5.35 17.53 -22.09
N GLU A 87 -5.55 18.11 -23.29
CA GLU A 87 -5.39 19.55 -23.54
C GLU A 87 -6.31 20.38 -22.63
N ALA A 88 -7.58 20.02 -22.50
CA ALA A 88 -8.52 20.75 -21.65
C ALA A 88 -8.10 20.75 -20.17
N VAL A 89 -7.62 19.60 -19.66
CA VAL A 89 -7.06 19.50 -18.30
C VAL A 89 -5.82 20.39 -18.15
N CYS A 90 -4.91 20.33 -19.13
CA CYS A 90 -3.69 21.13 -19.13
C CYS A 90 -3.98 22.63 -19.11
N LEU A 91 -4.90 23.11 -19.96
CA LEU A 91 -5.26 24.52 -20.03
C LEU A 91 -5.97 24.98 -18.75
N LYS A 92 -6.82 24.14 -18.15
CA LYS A 92 -7.46 24.46 -16.87
C LYS A 92 -6.46 24.63 -15.72
N CYS A 93 -5.37 23.85 -15.70
CA CYS A 93 -4.28 24.06 -14.74
C CYS A 93 -3.57 25.40 -14.95
N LEU A 94 -3.45 25.83 -16.21
CA LEU A 94 -2.74 27.04 -16.63
C LEU A 94 -3.61 28.31 -16.64
N GLU A 95 -4.85 28.24 -16.15
CA GLU A 95 -5.70 29.42 -15.95
C GLU A 95 -4.98 30.45 -15.08
N ARG A 96 -4.99 31.72 -15.50
CA ARG A 96 -4.32 32.77 -14.73
C ARG A 96 -4.98 33.00 -13.38
N ASP A 97 -6.31 32.97 -13.35
CA ASP A 97 -7.11 33.09 -12.14
C ASP A 97 -7.03 31.79 -11.31
N PRO A 98 -6.47 31.82 -10.09
CA PRO A 98 -6.36 30.65 -9.24
C PRO A 98 -7.69 29.97 -8.94
N GLU A 99 -8.81 30.71 -8.89
CA GLU A 99 -10.14 30.17 -8.58
C GLU A 99 -10.72 29.33 -9.73
N LYS A 100 -10.24 29.55 -10.96
CA LYS A 100 -10.66 28.78 -12.15
C LYS A 100 -9.90 27.47 -12.32
N ARG A 101 -8.80 27.31 -11.58
CA ARG A 101 -7.98 26.08 -11.58
C ARG A 101 -8.67 24.96 -10.81
N TYR A 102 -8.04 23.80 -10.77
CA TYR A 102 -8.45 22.74 -9.85
C TYR A 102 -8.13 23.15 -8.42
N GLU A 103 -9.12 23.02 -7.53
CA GLU A 103 -9.01 23.35 -6.10
C GLU A 103 -7.89 22.59 -5.36
N SER A 104 -7.48 21.44 -5.87
CA SER A 104 -6.46 20.59 -5.27
C SER A 104 -5.76 19.71 -6.30
N GLY A 105 -4.56 19.24 -5.95
CA GLY A 105 -3.86 18.22 -6.75
C GLY A 105 -4.67 16.93 -6.91
N ARG A 106 -5.50 16.56 -5.93
CA ARG A 106 -6.41 15.40 -6.03
C ARG A 106 -7.49 15.63 -7.08
N ALA A 107 -8.09 16.82 -7.15
CA ALA A 107 -9.08 17.16 -8.17
C ALA A 107 -8.46 17.13 -9.58
N LEU A 108 -7.22 17.62 -9.72
CA LEU A 108 -6.44 17.51 -10.96
C LEU A 108 -6.23 16.06 -11.37
N VAL A 109 -5.74 15.20 -10.47
CA VAL A 109 -5.49 13.77 -10.78
C VAL A 109 -6.77 13.07 -11.24
N THR A 110 -7.89 13.29 -10.55
CA THR A 110 -9.18 12.72 -10.94
C THR A 110 -9.59 13.15 -12.36
N ALA A 111 -9.44 14.45 -12.68
CA ALA A 111 -9.76 14.96 -14.01
C ALA A 111 -8.81 14.43 -15.10
N ALA A 112 -7.51 14.35 -14.82
CA ALA A 112 -6.52 13.80 -15.75
C ALA A 112 -6.77 12.32 -16.05
N LEU A 113 -7.10 11.52 -15.03
CA LEU A 113 -7.49 10.13 -15.22
C LEU A 113 -8.77 9.99 -16.04
N ALA A 114 -9.79 10.80 -15.77
CA ALA A 114 -11.02 10.82 -16.55
C ALA A 114 -10.76 11.18 -18.03
N ALA A 115 -9.90 12.17 -18.29
CA ALA A 115 -9.48 12.55 -19.63
C ALA A 115 -8.79 11.41 -20.37
N LEU A 116 -7.82 10.74 -19.73
CA LEU A 116 -7.11 9.58 -20.30
C LEU A 116 -8.07 8.41 -20.60
N VAL A 117 -9.02 8.13 -19.72
CA VAL A 117 -10.06 7.11 -19.97
C VAL A 117 -10.92 7.51 -21.17
N ALA A 118 -11.35 8.77 -21.25
CA ALA A 118 -12.12 9.26 -22.39
C ALA A 118 -11.34 9.19 -23.72
N THR A 119 -10.03 9.46 -23.71
CA THR A 119 -9.15 9.27 -24.87
C THR A 119 -9.08 7.81 -25.31
N VAL A 120 -8.92 6.88 -24.36
CA VAL A 120 -8.88 5.43 -24.65
C VAL A 120 -10.22 4.95 -25.22
N VAL A 121 -11.34 5.51 -24.76
CA VAL A 121 -12.68 5.20 -25.27
C VAL A 121 -12.94 5.83 -26.65
N SER A 122 -12.48 7.06 -26.89
CA SER A 122 -12.74 7.81 -28.13
C SER A 122 -11.80 7.41 -29.29
N SER A 123 -10.54 7.08 -28.99
CA SER A 123 -9.55 6.61 -29.98
C SER A 123 -9.82 5.18 -30.49
N ARG A 124 -10.78 4.46 -29.89
CA ARG A 124 -11.18 3.11 -30.28
C ARG A 124 -12.60 3.06 -30.84
N LEU A 125 -12.81 3.59 -32.04
CA LEU A 125 -13.98 3.24 -32.85
C LEU A 125 -13.59 2.88 -34.30
N MET A 126 -12.77 1.84 -34.44
CA MET A 126 -12.94 0.80 -35.47
C MET A 126 -12.04 -0.42 -35.23
N VAL A 127 -12.25 -1.11 -34.11
CA VAL A 127 -12.23 -2.57 -34.13
C VAL A 127 -13.58 -2.97 -33.57
N ARG A 128 -14.49 -3.46 -34.42
CA ARG A 128 -15.61 -4.27 -33.94
C ARG A 128 -14.95 -5.47 -33.28
N VAL A 129 -14.69 -5.40 -31.97
CA VAL A 129 -14.51 -6.61 -31.18
C VAL A 129 -15.91 -7.18 -31.14
N PRO A 130 -16.21 -8.22 -31.94
CA PRO A 130 -17.57 -8.73 -32.00
C PRO A 130 -17.99 -9.12 -30.59
N LEU A 131 -19.27 -8.88 -30.27
CA LEU A 131 -19.81 -8.98 -28.92
C LEU A 131 -19.37 -10.27 -28.20
N HIS A 132 -19.22 -11.38 -28.95
CA HIS A 132 -18.71 -12.64 -28.43
C HIS A 132 -17.27 -12.57 -27.88
N ILE A 133 -16.33 -11.82 -28.45
CA ILE A 133 -14.96 -11.68 -27.91
C ILE A 133 -14.96 -10.88 -26.60
N ALA A 134 -15.79 -9.84 -26.49
CA ALA A 134 -15.97 -9.13 -25.22
C ALA A 134 -16.63 -10.02 -24.16
N TRP A 135 -17.62 -10.83 -24.56
CA TRP A 135 -18.19 -11.88 -23.71
C TRP A 135 -17.18 -12.96 -23.35
N PHE A 136 -16.30 -13.41 -24.25
CA PHE A 136 -15.25 -14.38 -23.95
C PHE A 136 -14.18 -13.81 -23.03
N ALA A 137 -13.86 -12.52 -23.13
CA ALA A 137 -12.95 -11.85 -22.20
C ALA A 137 -13.60 -11.68 -20.81
N LEU A 138 -14.86 -11.26 -20.75
CA LEU A 138 -15.62 -11.19 -19.48
C LEU A 138 -15.85 -12.58 -18.88
N LEU A 139 -16.16 -13.59 -19.70
CA LEU A 139 -16.28 -14.98 -19.30
C LEU A 139 -14.93 -15.51 -18.85
N GLY A 140 -13.83 -15.18 -19.52
CA GLY A 140 -12.47 -15.55 -19.10
C GLY A 140 -12.10 -14.92 -17.75
N LEU A 141 -12.44 -13.65 -17.54
CA LEU A 141 -12.27 -12.98 -16.24
C LEU A 141 -13.18 -13.55 -15.15
N LEU A 142 -14.42 -13.90 -15.50
CA LEU A 142 -15.38 -14.53 -14.59
C LEU A 142 -14.94 -15.94 -14.23
N VAL A 143 -14.54 -16.76 -15.21
CA VAL A 143 -14.02 -18.12 -15.02
C VAL A 143 -12.74 -18.07 -14.20
N SER A 144 -11.79 -17.19 -14.54
CA SER A 144 -10.59 -16.96 -13.72
C SER A 144 -10.97 -16.64 -12.28
N ARG A 145 -11.89 -15.68 -12.06
CA ARG A 145 -12.36 -15.33 -10.71
C ARG A 145 -13.02 -16.49 -9.98
N VAL A 146 -13.87 -17.25 -10.65
CA VAL A 146 -14.53 -18.43 -10.09
C VAL A 146 -13.50 -19.52 -9.77
N THR A 147 -12.49 -19.75 -10.61
CA THR A 147 -11.42 -20.72 -10.34
C THR A 147 -10.50 -20.28 -9.21
N VAL A 148 -10.21 -18.98 -9.05
CA VAL A 148 -9.48 -18.45 -7.88
C VAL A 148 -10.27 -18.70 -6.62
N SER A 149 -11.54 -18.30 -6.60
CA SER A 149 -12.42 -18.50 -5.45
C SER A 149 -12.60 -19.99 -5.11
N TYR A 150 -12.70 -20.85 -6.11
CA TYR A 150 -12.82 -22.29 -5.93
C TYR A 150 -11.53 -22.89 -5.35
N SER A 151 -10.36 -22.53 -5.89
CA SER A 151 -9.07 -23.00 -5.36
C SER A 151 -8.81 -22.51 -3.94
N GLN A 152 -9.17 -21.26 -3.59
CA GLN A 152 -9.06 -20.76 -2.21
C GLN A 152 -9.99 -21.53 -1.25
N ALA A 153 -11.24 -21.79 -1.65
CA ALA A 153 -12.18 -22.57 -0.85
C ALA A 153 -11.74 -24.03 -0.69
N GLU A 154 -11.19 -24.64 -1.73
CA GLU A 154 -10.65 -26.00 -1.70
C GLU A 154 -9.39 -26.09 -0.82
N ILE A 155 -8.49 -25.11 -0.91
CA ILE A 155 -7.36 -24.98 0.01
C ILE A 155 -7.85 -24.85 1.45
N ALA A 156 -8.92 -24.07 1.70
CA ALA A 156 -9.50 -23.93 3.03
C ALA A 156 -9.98 -25.28 3.60
N LEU A 157 -10.69 -26.05 2.78
CA LEU A 157 -11.18 -27.38 3.14
C LEU A 157 -10.02 -28.34 3.44
N LEU A 158 -9.01 -28.36 2.58
CA LEU A 158 -7.83 -29.20 2.78
C LEU A 158 -7.07 -28.82 4.05
N LEU A 159 -6.93 -27.52 4.34
CA LEU A 159 -6.32 -27.05 5.59
C LEU A 159 -7.17 -27.41 6.82
N GLN A 160 -8.50 -27.34 6.71
CA GLN A 160 -9.42 -27.75 7.77
C GLN A 160 -9.34 -29.25 8.04
N GLU A 161 -9.15 -30.06 6.99
CA GLU A 161 -8.91 -31.51 7.08
C GLU A 161 -7.46 -31.88 7.42
N GLN A 162 -6.58 -30.89 7.65
CA GLN A 162 -5.14 -31.07 7.90
C GLN A 162 -4.37 -31.79 6.78
N LYS A 163 -4.89 -31.75 5.55
CA LYS A 163 -4.28 -32.31 4.35
C LYS A 163 -3.30 -31.32 3.71
N PHE A 164 -2.21 -31.03 4.42
CA PHE A 164 -1.24 -30.02 3.98
C PHE A 164 -0.56 -30.36 2.66
N ASP A 165 -0.31 -31.64 2.38
CA ASP A 165 0.40 -32.07 1.17
C ASP A 165 -0.47 -31.85 -0.09
N GLU A 166 -1.76 -32.17 0.01
CA GLU A 166 -2.75 -31.91 -1.04
C GLU A 166 -2.92 -30.40 -1.27
N ALA A 167 -2.93 -29.59 -0.19
CA ALA A 167 -3.02 -28.14 -0.29
C ALA A 167 -1.76 -27.53 -0.93
N ILE A 168 -0.58 -28.09 -0.66
CA ILE A 168 0.69 -27.72 -1.28
C ILE A 168 0.66 -28.00 -2.78
N GLU A 169 0.26 -29.20 -3.17
CA GLU A 169 0.20 -29.60 -4.58
C GLU A 169 -0.82 -28.77 -5.36
N LEU A 170 -1.97 -28.47 -4.75
CA LEU A 170 -2.97 -27.60 -5.33
C LEU A 170 -2.43 -26.18 -5.56
N LEU A 171 -1.74 -25.60 -4.57
CA LEU A 171 -1.12 -24.28 -4.71
C LEU A 171 -0.01 -24.28 -5.78
N ASP A 172 0.89 -25.26 -5.76
CA ASP A 172 2.01 -25.32 -6.69
C ASP A 172 1.56 -25.46 -8.16
N ARG A 173 0.42 -26.10 -8.42
CA ARG A 173 -0.21 -26.15 -9.75
C ARG A 173 -0.70 -24.79 -10.25
N HIS A 174 -1.09 -23.89 -9.35
CA HIS A 174 -1.74 -22.62 -9.72
C HIS A 174 -0.83 -21.39 -9.60
N ILE A 175 0.26 -21.44 -8.83
CA ILE A 175 1.15 -20.28 -8.60
C ILE A 175 1.72 -19.70 -9.91
N GLU A 176 2.00 -20.53 -10.92
CA GLU A 176 2.52 -20.03 -12.22
C GLU A 176 1.52 -19.13 -12.94
N ASN A 177 0.22 -19.47 -12.85
CA ASN A 177 -0.85 -18.69 -13.46
C ASN A 177 -1.28 -17.53 -12.56
N GLU A 178 -1.13 -17.69 -11.23
CA GLU A 178 -1.53 -16.71 -10.24
C GLU A 178 -0.45 -16.43 -9.20
N PRO A 179 0.47 -15.48 -9.49
CA PRO A 179 1.58 -15.13 -8.60
C PRO A 179 1.14 -14.67 -7.20
N ARG A 180 -0.13 -14.31 -7.01
CA ARG A 180 -0.69 -13.92 -5.70
C ARG A 180 -0.78 -15.10 -4.72
N LEU A 181 -0.95 -16.32 -5.24
CA LEU A 181 -1.01 -17.55 -4.44
C LEU A 181 0.34 -17.93 -3.83
N LEU A 182 1.45 -17.34 -4.32
CA LEU A 182 2.77 -17.52 -3.72
C LEU A 182 2.76 -17.14 -2.23
N ASN A 183 2.05 -16.07 -1.85
CA ASN A 183 1.93 -15.69 -0.44
C ASN A 183 1.23 -16.75 0.39
N GLU A 184 0.14 -17.36 -0.12
CA GLU A 184 -0.57 -18.43 0.58
C GLU A 184 0.30 -19.68 0.73
N ARG A 185 1.09 -20.01 -0.29
CA ARG A 185 2.06 -21.11 -0.26
C ARG A 185 3.18 -20.91 0.76
N ILE A 186 3.70 -19.69 0.89
CA ILE A 186 4.69 -19.33 1.92
C ILE A 186 4.06 -19.43 3.31
N ILE A 187 2.82 -18.96 3.48
CA ILE A 187 2.09 -19.05 4.75
C ILE A 187 1.84 -20.51 5.15
N LEU A 188 1.56 -21.39 4.20
CA LEU A 188 1.35 -22.81 4.47
C LEU A 188 2.63 -23.49 4.98
N CYS A 189 3.81 -23.14 4.46
CA CYS A 189 5.09 -23.61 5.00
C CYS A 189 5.21 -23.30 6.51
N SER A 190 4.62 -22.19 6.92
CA SER A 190 4.60 -21.78 8.31
C SER A 190 3.63 -22.54 9.20
N LEU A 191 2.48 -22.95 8.65
CA LEU A 191 1.56 -23.87 9.33
C LEU A 191 2.23 -25.24 9.57
N LEU A 192 3.00 -25.75 8.60
CA LEU A 192 3.79 -26.98 8.78
C LEU A 192 4.77 -26.89 9.96
N ALA A 193 5.46 -25.75 10.11
CA ALA A 193 6.35 -25.51 11.24
C ALA A 193 5.62 -25.56 12.58
N HIS A 194 4.40 -24.99 12.64
CA HIS A 194 3.58 -25.03 13.84
C HIS A 194 3.16 -26.46 14.24
N GLU A 195 2.82 -27.30 13.26
CA GLU A 195 2.49 -28.71 13.48
C GLU A 195 3.73 -29.57 13.83
N GLY A 196 4.91 -28.96 14.00
CA GLY A 196 6.15 -29.65 14.35
C GLY A 196 6.84 -30.34 13.16
N ARG A 197 6.36 -30.14 11.93
CA ARG A 197 6.95 -30.69 10.69
C ARG A 197 8.14 -29.86 10.22
N ASN A 198 9.17 -29.76 11.07
CA ASN A 198 10.28 -28.81 10.92
C ASN A 198 11.16 -29.05 9.68
N ASP A 199 11.55 -30.30 9.43
CA ASP A 199 12.40 -30.63 8.28
C ASP A 199 11.69 -30.38 6.96
N GLU A 200 10.39 -30.64 6.95
CA GLU A 200 9.56 -30.53 5.76
C GLU A 200 9.34 -29.08 5.36
N TRP A 201 8.97 -28.18 6.27
CA TRP A 201 8.82 -26.79 5.87
C TRP A 201 10.15 -26.17 5.44
N LYS A 202 11.29 -26.55 6.05
CA LYS A 202 12.62 -26.11 5.62
C LYS A 202 12.89 -26.51 4.18
N ALA A 203 12.59 -27.77 3.82
CA ALA A 203 12.69 -28.26 2.45
C ALA A 203 11.76 -27.50 1.48
N GLN A 204 10.51 -27.27 1.88
CA GLN A 204 9.54 -26.53 1.07
C GLN A 204 9.99 -25.07 0.82
N LEU A 205 10.50 -24.37 1.85
CA LEU A 205 11.01 -23.02 1.69
C LEU A 205 12.26 -22.96 0.79
N ALA A 206 13.16 -23.93 0.93
CA ALA A 206 14.35 -24.03 0.08
C ALA A 206 13.97 -24.22 -1.40
N SER A 207 12.98 -25.09 -1.67
CA SER A 207 12.42 -25.29 -3.01
C SER A 207 11.85 -23.99 -3.60
N LEU A 208 11.02 -23.26 -2.83
CA LEU A 208 10.45 -21.99 -3.27
C LEU A 208 11.53 -20.93 -3.55
N ASN A 209 12.54 -20.83 -2.68
CA ASN A 209 13.65 -19.90 -2.87
C ASN A 209 14.50 -20.25 -4.10
N ALA A 210 14.74 -21.53 -4.37
CA ALA A 210 15.42 -21.96 -5.59
C ALA A 210 14.62 -21.60 -6.86
N ARG A 211 13.30 -21.75 -6.82
CA ARG A 211 12.40 -21.47 -7.96
C ARG A 211 12.20 -19.97 -8.22
N TYR A 212 12.13 -19.14 -7.17
CA TYR A 212 11.77 -17.72 -7.27
C TYR A 212 12.89 -16.74 -6.87
N GLY A 213 14.13 -17.21 -6.73
CA GLY A 213 15.34 -16.37 -6.71
C GLY A 213 15.84 -15.89 -5.34
N HIS A 214 15.70 -16.68 -4.27
CA HIS A 214 16.13 -16.36 -2.90
C HIS A 214 15.56 -15.04 -2.34
N VAL A 215 14.48 -14.52 -2.92
CA VAL A 215 13.85 -13.24 -2.54
C VAL A 215 12.79 -13.43 -1.46
N ILE A 216 12.37 -14.67 -1.16
CA ILE A 216 11.30 -14.94 -0.20
C ILE A 216 11.85 -14.76 1.22
N GLU A 217 11.87 -13.50 1.65
CA GLU A 217 12.39 -13.06 2.94
C GLU A 217 11.40 -13.28 4.11
N PRO A 218 11.93 -13.36 5.35
CA PRO A 218 11.38 -14.10 6.49
C PRO A 218 10.24 -13.39 7.23
N GLY A 219 9.44 -12.52 6.60
CA GLY A 219 8.40 -11.74 7.29
C GLY A 219 7.43 -12.61 8.09
N ILE A 220 7.05 -13.76 7.52
CA ILE A 220 6.24 -14.80 8.17
C ILE A 220 7.08 -15.61 9.18
N MET A 221 8.33 -15.94 8.86
CA MET A 221 9.23 -16.68 9.77
C MET A 221 9.59 -15.89 11.03
N ARG A 222 9.59 -14.56 10.95
CA ARG A 222 9.76 -13.67 12.10
C ARG A 222 8.69 -13.90 13.15
N TRP A 223 7.44 -14.14 12.73
CA TRP A 223 6.36 -14.48 13.65
C TRP A 223 6.59 -15.81 14.34
N HIS A 224 6.99 -16.83 13.58
CA HIS A 224 7.24 -18.16 14.15
C HIS A 224 8.43 -18.16 15.11
N SER A 225 9.47 -17.37 14.83
CA SER A 225 10.56 -17.14 15.76
C SER A 225 10.11 -16.39 17.02
N LEU A 226 9.32 -15.32 16.87
CA LEU A 226 8.79 -14.53 18.00
C LEU A 226 7.80 -15.32 18.88
N LEU A 227 7.05 -16.24 18.28
CA LEU A 227 6.15 -17.17 18.95
C LEU A 227 6.87 -18.40 19.52
N GLY A 228 8.19 -18.52 19.33
CA GLY A 228 8.96 -19.68 19.77
C GLY A 228 8.61 -20.99 19.06
N LEU A 229 7.89 -20.93 17.94
CA LEU A 229 7.52 -22.07 17.09
C LEU A 229 8.73 -22.62 16.32
N LEU A 230 9.72 -21.77 16.03
CA LEU A 230 11.00 -22.20 15.50
C LEU A 230 11.97 -22.41 16.67
N LYS A 231 12.02 -23.63 17.21
CA LYS A 231 13.08 -24.05 18.12
C LYS A 231 14.30 -24.46 17.30
N ASP A 232 15.44 -23.85 17.63
CA ASP A 232 16.77 -24.07 17.06
C ASP A 232 16.93 -23.77 15.56
N ASP A 233 17.50 -22.59 15.27
CA ASP A 233 18.69 -22.47 14.43
C ASP A 233 19.26 -21.04 14.53
N ASN A 234 20.57 -20.91 14.78
CA ASN A 234 21.24 -19.61 14.82
C ASN A 234 21.24 -18.88 13.46
N GLU A 235 20.87 -19.54 12.36
CA GLU A 235 20.84 -18.98 11.00
C GLU A 235 19.60 -18.12 10.69
N THR A 236 18.45 -18.38 11.32
CA THR A 236 17.20 -17.62 11.11
C THR A 236 17.20 -16.26 11.81
N LYS A 237 18.22 -15.98 12.61
CA LYS A 237 18.08 -15.11 13.77
C LYS A 237 18.04 -13.60 13.46
N TRP A 238 18.55 -13.07 12.32
CA TRP A 238 18.68 -11.60 12.19
C TRP A 238 18.50 -10.92 10.82
N ARG A 239 18.16 -11.61 9.72
CA ARG A 239 17.95 -10.89 8.42
C ARG A 239 16.59 -10.18 8.31
N SER A 240 15.57 -10.61 9.06
CA SER A 240 14.21 -10.03 9.00
C SER A 240 14.04 -8.62 9.60
N ILE A 241 15.06 -8.08 10.26
CA ILE A 241 15.00 -6.75 10.91
C ILE A 241 15.11 -5.63 9.89
N GLY A 242 15.82 -5.87 8.77
CA GLY A 242 15.93 -4.93 7.66
C GLY A 242 14.58 -4.64 7.02
N TYR A 243 13.84 -5.68 6.66
CA TYR A 243 12.53 -5.54 6.00
C TYR A 243 11.49 -4.85 6.87
N ALA A 244 11.38 -5.21 8.16
CA ALA A 244 10.44 -4.54 9.06
C ALA A 244 10.79 -3.06 9.28
N LYS A 245 12.08 -2.74 9.47
CA LYS A 245 12.53 -1.35 9.65
C LYS A 245 12.30 -0.52 8.39
N TRP A 246 12.64 -1.07 7.23
CA TRP A 246 12.39 -0.44 5.93
C TRP A 246 10.89 -0.26 5.66
N SER A 247 10.07 -1.28 5.90
CA SER A 247 8.63 -1.27 5.68
C SER A 247 7.91 -0.23 6.54
N MET A 248 8.35 -0.05 7.80
CA MET A 248 7.85 0.98 8.70
C MET A 248 8.20 2.41 8.28
N THR A 249 9.34 2.61 7.62
CA THR A 249 9.83 3.94 7.21
C THR A 249 9.55 4.27 5.74
N ASN A 250 9.15 3.29 4.93
CA ASN A 250 8.87 3.49 3.52
C ASN A 250 7.42 3.91 3.30
N GLU A 251 7.23 5.07 2.67
CA GLU A 251 5.93 5.62 2.33
C GLU A 251 5.17 4.75 1.31
N ARG A 252 5.88 3.95 0.49
CA ARG A 252 5.29 3.01 -0.49
C ARG A 252 4.64 1.78 0.16
N THR A 253 4.89 1.52 1.43
CA THR A 253 4.29 0.39 2.15
C THR A 253 2.79 0.64 2.37
N SER A 254 1.95 -0.39 2.30
CA SER A 254 0.53 -0.24 2.65
C SER A 254 0.35 0.06 4.15
N PRO A 255 -0.71 0.80 4.54
CA PRO A 255 -1.03 1.03 5.96
C PRO A 255 -1.14 -0.27 6.77
N GLY A 256 -1.78 -1.30 6.21
CA GLY A 256 -1.90 -2.62 6.86
C GLY A 256 -0.54 -3.30 7.09
N ASN A 257 0.36 -3.28 6.09
CA ASN A 257 1.71 -3.84 6.26
C ASN A 257 2.51 -3.09 7.33
N ARG A 258 2.36 -1.77 7.43
CA ARG A 258 2.99 -0.98 8.51
C ARG A 258 2.44 -1.35 9.88
N ALA A 259 1.12 -1.53 10.02
CA ALA A 259 0.48 -1.98 11.25
C ALA A 259 1.04 -3.34 11.69
N TRP A 260 1.08 -4.33 10.79
CA TRP A 260 1.65 -5.65 11.08
C TRP A 260 3.14 -5.61 11.45
N CYS A 261 3.94 -4.74 10.82
CA CYS A 261 5.34 -4.55 11.21
C CYS A 261 5.49 -4.00 12.64
N ARG A 262 4.58 -3.10 13.06
CA ARG A 262 4.54 -2.57 14.42
C ARG A 262 4.12 -3.62 15.43
N ILE A 263 3.11 -4.44 15.13
CA ILE A 263 2.74 -5.58 15.98
C ILE A 263 3.95 -6.49 16.21
N SER A 264 4.62 -6.89 15.13
CA SER A 264 5.82 -7.75 15.22
C SER A 264 6.92 -7.10 16.08
N SER A 265 7.13 -5.79 15.94
CA SER A 265 8.09 -5.03 16.75
C SER A 265 7.69 -4.94 18.23
N ALA A 266 6.39 -4.82 18.53
CA ALA A 266 5.86 -4.81 19.89
C ALA A 266 6.05 -6.16 20.57
N LEU A 267 5.67 -7.27 19.90
CA LEU A 267 5.88 -8.63 20.41
C LEU A 267 7.35 -8.93 20.68
N GLY A 268 8.26 -8.47 19.81
CA GLY A 268 9.69 -8.55 20.05
C GLY A 268 10.17 -7.76 21.28
N ALA A 269 9.53 -6.64 21.62
CA ALA A 269 9.81 -5.92 22.87
C ALA A 269 9.32 -6.69 24.09
N VAL A 270 8.10 -7.26 24.04
CA VAL A 270 7.56 -8.12 25.10
C VAL A 270 8.50 -9.27 25.41
N ARG A 271 8.96 -10.00 24.37
CA ARG A 271 9.91 -11.13 24.53
C ARG A 271 11.26 -10.72 25.13
N ASN A 272 11.67 -9.47 24.94
CA ASN A 272 12.90 -8.92 25.52
C ASN A 272 12.65 -8.24 26.88
N ASN A 273 11.50 -8.50 27.52
CA ASN A 273 11.10 -7.91 28.81
C ASN A 273 11.11 -6.36 28.80
N ASN A 274 10.77 -5.74 27.67
CA ASN A 274 10.69 -4.28 27.54
C ASN A 274 9.24 -3.84 27.28
N ALA A 275 8.46 -3.76 28.36
CA ALA A 275 7.05 -3.42 28.34
C ALA A 275 6.77 -2.02 27.76
N ASP A 276 7.54 -1.00 28.18
CA ASP A 276 7.34 0.38 27.71
C ASP A 276 7.54 0.51 26.20
N ALA A 277 8.59 -0.11 25.67
CA ALA A 277 8.82 -0.13 24.23
C ALA A 277 7.74 -0.91 23.47
N ALA A 278 7.13 -1.93 24.07
CA ALA A 278 6.01 -2.64 23.47
C ALA A 278 4.77 -1.74 23.39
N LEU A 279 4.37 -1.11 24.50
CA LEU A 279 3.20 -0.24 24.57
C LEU A 279 3.30 0.95 23.61
N VAL A 280 4.45 1.65 23.58
CA VAL A 280 4.68 2.76 22.65
C VAL A 280 4.51 2.33 21.18
N ARG A 281 4.91 1.09 20.84
CA ARG A 281 4.76 0.56 19.48
C ARG A 281 3.33 0.21 19.14
N LEU A 282 2.57 -0.31 20.12
CA LEU A 282 1.15 -0.62 19.98
C LEU A 282 0.34 0.67 19.81
N ASP A 283 0.63 1.71 20.58
CA ASP A 283 -0.08 3.01 20.50
C ASP A 283 0.14 3.73 19.17
N ALA A 284 1.23 3.42 18.47
CA ALA A 284 1.52 3.93 17.12
C ALA A 284 0.78 3.16 16.00
N ILE A 285 -0.03 2.15 16.33
CA ILE A 285 -0.74 1.36 15.33
C ILE A 285 -2.00 2.10 14.89
N SER A 286 -2.17 2.18 13.57
CA SER A 286 -3.38 2.70 12.96
C SER A 286 -3.84 1.66 11.95
N TRP A 287 -4.91 0.95 12.30
CA TRP A 287 -5.48 -0.06 11.44
C TRP A 287 -6.35 0.58 10.35
N PRO A 288 -6.21 0.15 9.08
CA PRO A 288 -7.12 0.60 8.03
C PRO A 288 -8.54 0.04 8.28
N PRO A 289 -9.60 0.81 7.95
CA PRO A 289 -10.97 0.35 8.15
C PRO A 289 -11.32 -0.84 7.23
N GLN A 290 -12.11 -1.78 7.77
CA GLN A 290 -12.87 -2.80 7.04
C GLN A 290 -12.08 -3.80 6.17
N SER A 291 -11.00 -4.37 6.72
CA SER A 291 -10.43 -5.60 6.17
C SER A 291 -10.47 -6.73 7.19
N GLN A 292 -10.59 -7.98 6.72
CA GLN A 292 -10.55 -9.13 7.63
C GLN A 292 -9.20 -9.23 8.36
N GLU A 293 -8.11 -8.78 7.73
CA GLU A 293 -6.79 -8.63 8.38
C GLU A 293 -6.83 -7.66 9.56
N THR A 294 -7.62 -6.58 9.47
CA THR A 294 -7.79 -5.62 10.56
C THR A 294 -8.46 -6.29 11.76
N ILE A 295 -9.45 -7.17 11.53
CA ILE A 295 -10.18 -7.86 12.60
C ILE A 295 -9.23 -8.72 13.43
N TYR A 296 -8.43 -9.56 12.77
CA TYR A 296 -7.39 -10.36 13.43
C TYR A 296 -6.31 -9.48 14.07
N GLY A 297 -5.88 -8.44 13.36
CA GLY A 297 -4.84 -7.52 13.80
C GLY A 297 -5.17 -6.83 15.12
N VAL A 298 -6.39 -6.31 15.26
CA VAL A 298 -6.87 -5.65 16.49
C VAL A 298 -6.92 -6.63 17.66
N ALA A 299 -7.41 -7.86 17.44
CA ALA A 299 -7.44 -8.87 18.50
C ALA A 299 -6.02 -9.25 18.95
N ILE A 300 -5.10 -9.48 18.02
CA ILE A 300 -3.69 -9.79 18.31
C ILE A 300 -3.01 -8.63 19.04
N GLU A 301 -3.29 -7.38 18.65
CA GLU A 301 -2.79 -6.18 19.34
C GLU A 301 -3.17 -6.18 20.82
N LYS A 302 -4.45 -6.46 21.13
CA LYS A 302 -4.95 -6.51 22.50
C LYS A 302 -4.31 -7.64 23.31
N VAL A 303 -4.12 -8.81 22.72
CA VAL A 303 -3.42 -9.93 23.39
C VAL A 303 -1.96 -9.56 23.70
N ILE A 304 -1.25 -8.92 22.76
CA ILE A 304 0.12 -8.47 23.00
C ILE A 304 0.17 -7.37 24.06
N ARG A 305 -0.84 -6.50 24.12
CA ARG A 305 -0.98 -5.50 25.18
C ARG A 305 -1.14 -6.15 26.56
N LEU A 306 -1.93 -7.22 26.67
CA LEU A 306 -2.03 -8.01 27.90
C LEU A 306 -0.69 -8.65 28.30
N LEU A 307 0.06 -9.19 27.34
CA LEU A 307 1.40 -9.75 27.59
C LEU A 307 2.41 -8.67 28.02
N ALA A 308 2.29 -7.44 27.50
CA ALA A 308 3.18 -6.34 27.85
C ALA A 308 2.91 -5.76 29.24
N LEU A 309 1.65 -5.76 29.69
CA LEU A 309 1.25 -5.14 30.96
C LEU A 309 1.72 -5.98 32.17
N PRO A 310 2.41 -5.38 33.16
CA PRO A 310 2.77 -6.06 34.40
C PRO A 310 1.55 -6.65 35.12
N LYS A 311 1.71 -7.80 35.75
CA LYS A 311 0.66 -8.46 36.56
C LYS A 311 0.11 -7.58 37.68
N THR A 312 0.89 -6.63 38.17
CA THR A 312 0.50 -5.67 39.21
C THR A 312 -0.52 -4.64 38.74
N LYS A 313 -0.67 -4.42 37.43
CA LYS A 313 -1.63 -3.48 36.84
C LYS A 313 -2.96 -4.17 36.52
N THR A 314 -3.62 -4.72 37.54
CA THR A 314 -4.83 -5.54 37.39
C THR A 314 -5.97 -4.79 36.69
N ALA A 315 -6.25 -3.55 37.10
CA ALA A 315 -7.33 -2.75 36.50
C ALA A 315 -7.10 -2.44 35.01
N GLU A 316 -5.85 -2.15 34.61
CA GLU A 316 -5.51 -1.92 33.20
C GLU A 316 -5.62 -3.22 32.39
N ARG A 317 -5.18 -4.35 32.95
CA ARG A 317 -5.31 -5.67 32.31
C ARG A 317 -6.78 -6.06 32.15
N ASP A 318 -7.61 -5.83 33.17
CA ASP A 318 -9.05 -6.13 33.13
C ASP A 318 -9.77 -5.25 32.09
N ALA A 319 -9.41 -3.97 31.97
CA ALA A 319 -9.94 -3.10 30.93
C ALA A 319 -9.62 -3.63 29.53
N VAL A 320 -8.36 -3.99 29.27
CA VAL A 320 -7.94 -4.55 27.97
C VAL A 320 -8.63 -5.89 27.69
N ARG A 321 -8.84 -6.74 28.71
CA ARG A 321 -9.57 -8.00 28.60
C ARG A 321 -11.03 -7.78 28.23
N ASN A 322 -11.72 -6.88 28.92
CA ASN A 322 -13.11 -6.53 28.60
C ASN A 322 -13.26 -5.97 27.18
N GLU A 323 -12.33 -5.11 26.74
CA GLU A 323 -12.32 -4.63 25.36
C GLU A 323 -12.08 -5.74 24.33
N LEU A 324 -11.20 -6.69 24.64
CA LEU A 324 -10.95 -7.85 23.78
C LEU A 324 -12.20 -8.73 23.70
N ASP A 325 -12.82 -9.04 24.83
CA ASP A 325 -14.04 -9.86 24.89
C ASP A 325 -15.19 -9.22 24.10
N GLN A 326 -15.39 -7.91 24.28
CA GLN A 326 -16.37 -7.16 23.50
C GLN A 326 -16.05 -7.18 22.00
N TRP A 327 -14.79 -6.93 21.62
CA TRP A 327 -14.36 -6.95 20.22
C TRP A 327 -14.59 -8.32 19.56
N LEU A 328 -14.29 -9.40 20.28
CA LEU A 328 -14.50 -10.77 19.79
C LEU A 328 -15.98 -11.10 19.67
N ALA A 329 -16.83 -10.62 20.60
CA ALA A 329 -18.27 -10.79 20.51
C ALA A 329 -18.83 -10.08 19.26
N ASP A 330 -18.39 -8.85 19.00
CA ASP A 330 -18.83 -8.03 17.86
C ASP A 330 -18.37 -8.60 16.50
N HIS A 331 -17.28 -9.39 16.48
CA HIS A 331 -16.66 -9.90 15.25
C HIS A 331 -16.63 -11.44 15.16
N LYS A 332 -17.48 -12.12 15.92
CA LYS A 332 -17.46 -13.58 16.07
C LYS A 332 -17.60 -14.32 14.73
N GLU A 333 -18.45 -13.81 13.83
CA GLU A 333 -18.71 -14.44 12.53
C GLU A 333 -17.55 -14.26 11.55
N GLN A 334 -16.75 -13.20 11.72
CA GLN A 334 -15.62 -12.87 10.86
C GLN A 334 -14.33 -13.60 11.29
N PHE A 335 -14.33 -14.24 12.47
CA PHE A 335 -13.26 -15.10 12.99
C PHE A 335 -13.32 -16.54 12.44
N GLN A 336 -13.72 -16.71 11.17
CA GLN A 336 -13.62 -17.98 10.43
C GLN A 336 -12.50 -17.92 9.41
N PHE A 337 -11.90 -19.07 9.08
CA PHE A 337 -10.81 -19.16 8.11
C PHE A 337 -11.25 -19.91 6.85
N GLU A 338 -11.08 -19.23 5.72
CA GLU A 338 -11.33 -19.66 4.34
C GLU A 338 -10.04 -19.62 3.49
N THR A 339 -8.91 -19.22 4.08
CA THR A 339 -7.63 -19.07 3.39
C THR A 339 -6.48 -19.45 4.31
N ALA A 340 -5.35 -19.86 3.73
CA ALA A 340 -4.10 -20.10 4.45
C ALA A 340 -3.71 -18.90 5.33
N ARG A 341 -3.98 -17.68 4.83
CA ARG A 341 -3.65 -16.44 5.51
C ARG A 341 -4.48 -16.19 6.77
N GLN A 342 -5.79 -16.43 6.72
CA GLN A 342 -6.65 -16.34 7.91
C GLN A 342 -6.32 -17.47 8.90
N ALA A 343 -6.06 -18.68 8.42
CA ALA A 343 -5.65 -19.81 9.27
C ALA A 343 -4.37 -19.48 10.05
N HIS A 344 -3.37 -18.90 9.38
CA HIS A 344 -2.14 -18.45 10.03
C HIS A 344 -2.36 -17.29 11.02
N MET A 345 -3.22 -16.32 10.73
CA MET A 345 -3.57 -15.27 11.70
C MET A 345 -4.28 -15.83 12.94
N LEU A 346 -5.23 -16.74 12.75
CA LEU A 346 -5.91 -17.43 13.84
C LEU A 346 -4.92 -18.23 14.70
N LEU A 347 -3.91 -18.84 14.07
CA LEU A 347 -2.85 -19.55 14.77
C LEU A 347 -1.99 -18.63 15.63
N ILE A 348 -1.55 -17.49 15.07
CA ILE A 348 -0.82 -16.47 15.84
C ILE A 348 -1.63 -16.07 17.06
N TYR A 349 -2.91 -15.75 16.85
CA TYR A 349 -3.83 -15.38 17.92
C TYR A 349 -3.95 -16.48 18.99
N ARG A 350 -4.19 -17.74 18.61
CA ARG A 350 -4.27 -18.88 19.55
C ARG A 350 -2.99 -19.10 20.33
N THR A 351 -1.83 -18.97 19.69
CA THR A 351 -0.53 -19.16 20.33
C THR A 351 -0.30 -18.10 21.39
N LEU A 352 -0.54 -16.83 21.04
CA LEU A 352 -0.43 -15.71 21.98
C LEU A 352 -1.46 -15.81 23.11
N LEU A 353 -2.69 -16.25 22.80
CA LEU A 353 -3.70 -16.50 23.81
C LEU A 353 -3.26 -17.56 24.82
N ARG A 354 -2.66 -18.68 24.38
CA ARG A 354 -2.13 -19.69 25.31
C ARG A 354 -1.09 -19.10 26.25
N GLU A 355 -0.19 -18.26 25.74
CA GLU A 355 0.78 -17.54 26.57
C GLU A 355 0.12 -16.60 27.60
N THR A 356 -1.09 -16.10 27.31
CA THR A 356 -1.88 -15.30 28.27
C THR A 356 -2.79 -16.10 29.20
N VAL A 357 -3.14 -17.36 28.86
CA VAL A 357 -4.12 -18.22 29.56
C VAL A 357 -3.44 -19.31 30.41
N GLU A 358 -2.16 -19.62 30.16
CA GLU A 358 -1.32 -20.36 31.12
C GLU A 358 -0.92 -19.52 32.35
N GLU A 359 -1.25 -18.22 32.37
CA GLU A 359 -1.32 -17.33 33.55
C GLU A 359 -2.76 -17.14 34.04
#